data_AF-A0A4S2AFZ9-F1
#
_entry.id   AF-A0A4S2AFZ9-F1
#
_cell.length_a   1.000
_cell.length_b   1.000
_cell.length_c   1.000
_cell.angle_alpha   90.00
_cell.angle_beta   90.00
_cell.angle_gamma   90.00
#
_symmetry.space_group_name_H-M   'P 1'
#
loop_
_entity.id
_entity.type
_entity.pdbx_description
1 polymer ?
#
loop_
_entity_poly.entity_id
_entity_poly.type
_entity_poly.pdbx_seq_one_letter_code
_entity_poly.pdbx_strand_id
1 'polypeptide(L)'
;MEEHEKARRAAERRAKRKRQVLISRIIIIVLVLLIAVLLFLVFWGNAGRSKKPQDKTQKGAVTEGISESGTEAAPAVTETETQTEPAPDVMEEAERLAAMYDYEGAIALLQGDSGYSGNPAMAAKVTEWETAKANLVEFPLDQVTHVFYHTLVKDTSLAFDGDSKEAGYNQVMTTIDEFNKITQSMYEKGYVLVSLHDMCTVNDDGTVSRGKIMLPPDKKAFVLSQDDVSYYHYMDGDGMATKLIIDENGKVKTEYKEQDGSVSVGDFDMIPLIDTFVEEHPDFSYHGAKGIIALTGYNGVLGYRTDIAYKTRENLDEYQEKFFQENPDFNEDSYNREVEEATKVANAMKENGWEFASHTWGHINVTQADLSHIQTDTEKWENYVKPVVGDTNVIIFAFGADIGDWQGYFADNEKFNYLKGKGFDIFCNVDSSQYWVQFGDSYMRQGRRNLDGYRMYYNPEMVSDLFDASGVFDSARPTPVPEM
;
A
#
# COMPACT_ATOMS: atom_id res chain seq x y z
N MET A 1 -5.24 16.15 47.73
CA MET A 1 -4.11 16.79 47.01
C MET A 1 -4.12 16.39 45.54
N GLU A 2 -4.34 15.12 45.21
CA GLU A 2 -4.46 14.61 43.82
C GLU A 2 -5.60 15.19 42.98
N GLU A 3 -6.81 15.36 43.53
CA GLU A 3 -7.96 15.88 42.76
C GLU A 3 -7.75 17.34 42.30
N HIS A 4 -7.15 18.15 43.17
CA HIS A 4 -6.83 19.55 42.89
C HIS A 4 -5.75 19.69 41.81
N GLU A 5 -4.83 18.72 41.74
CA GLU A 5 -3.76 18.70 40.74
C GLU A 5 -4.27 18.21 39.37
N LYS A 6 -5.18 17.23 39.34
CA LYS A 6 -5.90 16.81 38.12
C LYS A 6 -6.76 17.94 37.55
N ALA A 7 -7.47 18.67 38.40
CA ALA A 7 -8.28 19.83 37.99
C ALA A 7 -7.40 20.96 37.41
N ARG A 8 -6.22 21.23 38.00
CA ARG A 8 -5.27 22.23 37.49
C ARG A 8 -4.70 21.83 36.12
N ARG A 9 -4.29 20.57 35.95
CA ARG A 9 -3.77 20.06 34.65
C ARG A 9 -4.86 20.07 33.57
N ALA A 10 -6.11 19.77 33.91
CA ALA A 10 -7.24 19.85 32.98
C ALA A 10 -7.54 21.30 32.56
N ALA A 11 -7.45 22.26 33.50
CA ALA A 11 -7.61 23.69 33.20
C ALA A 11 -6.49 24.23 32.30
N GLU A 12 -5.24 23.83 32.54
CA GLU A 12 -4.08 24.19 31.71
C GLU A 12 -4.19 23.63 30.28
N ARG A 13 -4.64 22.37 30.14
CA ARG A 13 -4.91 21.76 28.82
C ARG A 13 -6.03 22.49 28.07
N ARG A 14 -7.11 22.87 28.75
CA ARG A 14 -8.21 23.67 28.16
C ARG A 14 -7.74 25.06 27.74
N ALA A 15 -6.87 25.71 28.51
CA ALA A 15 -6.30 27.01 28.15
C ALA A 15 -5.36 26.92 26.94
N LYS A 16 -4.52 25.87 26.86
CA LYS A 16 -3.63 25.62 25.71
C LYS A 16 -4.43 25.35 24.43
N ARG A 17 -5.50 24.55 24.51
CA ARG A 17 -6.40 24.25 23.38
C ARG A 17 -7.13 25.50 22.89
N LYS A 18 -7.63 26.36 23.80
CA LYS A 18 -8.23 27.66 23.43
C LYS A 18 -7.23 28.60 22.74
N ARG A 19 -5.98 28.63 23.19
CA ARG A 19 -4.92 29.45 22.56
C ARG A 19 -4.54 28.94 21.18
N GLN A 20 -4.45 27.61 20.99
CA GLN A 20 -4.19 27.01 19.67
C GLN A 20 -5.33 27.28 18.70
N VAL A 21 -6.60 27.11 19.10
CA VAL A 21 -7.76 27.44 18.26
C VAL A 21 -7.79 28.92 17.86
N LEU A 22 -7.38 29.82 18.77
CA LEU A 22 -7.33 31.25 18.48
C LEU A 22 -6.19 31.61 17.51
N ILE A 23 -5.04 30.95 17.60
CA ILE A 23 -3.93 31.07 16.64
C ILE A 23 -4.34 30.52 15.27
N SER A 24 -4.96 29.35 15.20
CA SER A 24 -5.46 28.76 13.94
C SER A 24 -6.49 29.66 13.26
N ARG A 25 -7.40 30.29 14.01
CA ARG A 25 -8.35 31.27 13.46
C ARG A 25 -7.68 32.52 12.90
N ILE A 26 -6.63 33.02 13.55
CA ILE A 26 -5.85 34.16 13.03
C ILE A 26 -5.14 33.79 11.73
N ILE A 27 -4.54 32.60 11.65
CA ILE A 27 -3.86 32.10 10.44
C ILE A 27 -4.85 32.00 9.26
N ILE A 28 -6.05 31.45 9.50
CA ILE A 28 -7.10 31.36 8.48
C ILE A 28 -7.52 32.75 7.98
N ILE A 29 -7.71 33.72 8.89
CA ILE A 29 -8.08 35.10 8.50
C ILE A 29 -6.97 35.74 7.64
N VAL A 30 -5.70 35.52 7.96
CA VAL A 30 -4.56 36.03 7.17
C VAL A 30 -4.52 35.39 5.78
N LEU A 31 -4.73 34.07 5.69
CA LEU A 31 -4.80 33.35 4.42
C LEU A 31 -5.95 33.84 3.52
N VAL A 32 -7.14 34.05 4.09
CA VAL A 32 -8.30 34.57 3.34
C VAL A 32 -8.03 35.99 2.83
N LEU A 33 -7.35 36.83 3.61
CA LEU A 33 -6.96 38.18 3.18
C LEU A 33 -5.92 38.14 2.05
N LEU A 34 -4.95 37.22 2.10
CA LEU A 34 -3.97 37.03 1.03
C LEU A 34 -4.64 36.57 -0.28
N ILE A 35 -5.59 35.64 -0.19
CA ILE A 35 -6.38 35.17 -1.34
C ILE A 35 -7.22 36.31 -1.92
N ALA A 36 -7.86 37.13 -1.08
CA ALA A 36 -8.65 38.27 -1.54
C ALA A 36 -7.79 39.31 -2.27
N VAL A 37 -6.55 39.56 -1.82
CA VAL A 37 -5.59 40.44 -2.50
C VAL A 37 -5.16 39.86 -3.85
N LEU A 38 -4.87 38.55 -3.91
CA LEU A 38 -4.54 37.85 -5.16
C LEU A 38 -5.69 37.90 -6.17
N LEU A 39 -6.93 37.64 -5.73
CA LEU A 39 -8.12 37.73 -6.59
C LEU A 39 -8.36 39.16 -7.09
N PHE A 40 -8.11 40.18 -6.25
CA PHE A 40 -8.22 41.58 -6.65
C PHE A 40 -7.20 41.95 -7.74
N LEU A 41 -5.96 41.47 -7.63
CA LEU A 41 -4.92 41.67 -8.64
C LEU A 41 -5.27 41.01 -9.99
N VAL A 42 -5.83 39.80 -9.95
CA VAL A 42 -6.31 39.07 -11.16
C VAL A 42 -7.48 39.79 -11.82
N PHE A 43 -8.44 40.29 -11.03
CA PHE A 43 -9.62 40.96 -11.57
C PHE A 43 -9.30 42.33 -12.19
N TRP A 44 -8.33 43.07 -11.63
CA TRP A 44 -7.92 44.35 -12.20
C TRP A 44 -7.10 44.20 -13.48
N GLY A 45 -6.32 43.11 -13.59
CA GLY A 45 -5.57 42.76 -14.82
C GLY A 45 -6.47 42.42 -16.01
N ASN A 46 -7.69 41.91 -15.77
CA ASN A 46 -8.57 41.39 -16.83
C ASN A 46 -9.68 42.36 -17.30
N ALA A 47 -9.80 43.57 -16.75
CA ALA A 47 -10.90 44.50 -17.06
C ALA A 47 -10.72 45.33 -18.35
N GLY A 48 -9.77 44.99 -19.23
CA GLY A 48 -9.40 45.81 -20.38
C GLY A 48 -9.30 45.07 -21.71
N ARG A 49 -10.39 44.48 -22.23
CA ARG A 49 -10.57 44.26 -23.69
C ARG A 49 -11.97 43.72 -24.04
N SER A 50 -12.81 44.62 -24.56
CA SER A 50 -14.13 44.32 -25.13
C SER A 50 -14.02 43.73 -26.54
N LYS A 51 -14.75 42.65 -26.83
CA LYS A 51 -14.95 42.06 -28.17
C LYS A 51 -16.00 42.83 -28.98
N LYS A 52 -15.93 42.75 -30.32
CA LYS A 52 -17.10 42.76 -31.21
C LYS A 52 -16.97 41.67 -32.31
N PRO A 53 -18.08 41.06 -32.78
CA PRO A 53 -18.04 39.78 -33.53
C PRO A 53 -18.63 39.86 -34.96
N GLN A 54 -18.29 38.90 -35.83
CA GLN A 54 -19.12 38.38 -36.95
C GLN A 54 -18.37 37.16 -37.56
N ASP A 55 -18.86 35.92 -37.51
CA ASP A 55 -20.05 35.23 -38.05
C ASP A 55 -19.85 34.63 -39.46
N LYS A 56 -19.76 33.29 -39.47
CA LYS A 56 -20.13 32.23 -40.45
C LYS A 56 -19.90 32.43 -41.96
N THR A 57 -19.45 31.35 -42.64
CA THR A 57 -20.33 30.37 -43.33
C THR A 57 -19.56 29.50 -44.36
N GLN A 58 -19.62 28.18 -44.15
CA GLN A 58 -19.74 27.02 -45.07
C GLN A 58 -18.85 26.76 -46.32
N LYS A 59 -18.50 25.45 -46.38
CA LYS A 59 -18.61 24.44 -47.47
C LYS A 59 -17.54 24.39 -48.58
N GLY A 60 -16.95 23.19 -48.69
CA GLY A 60 -17.15 22.36 -49.91
C GLY A 60 -15.91 21.81 -50.62
N ALA A 61 -15.68 20.50 -50.42
CA ALA A 61 -15.27 19.47 -51.39
C ALA A 61 -13.90 19.49 -52.15
N VAL A 62 -13.09 18.47 -51.82
CA VAL A 62 -12.38 17.44 -52.66
C VAL A 62 -11.79 17.84 -54.04
N THR A 63 -10.46 17.74 -54.22
CA THR A 63 -9.73 16.66 -54.96
C THR A 63 -8.22 16.93 -55.11
N GLU A 64 -7.46 15.85 -54.89
CA GLU A 64 -6.15 15.40 -55.42
C GLU A 64 -5.19 16.34 -56.18
N GLY A 65 -3.91 16.30 -55.76
CA GLY A 65 -2.84 15.82 -56.65
C GLY A 65 -1.69 16.78 -57.03
N ILE A 66 -0.51 16.51 -56.46
CA ILE A 66 0.85 16.54 -57.06
C ILE A 66 1.72 17.83 -56.97
N SER A 67 2.76 17.69 -56.12
CA SER A 67 4.19 18.08 -56.17
C SER A 67 4.71 19.51 -56.35
N GLU A 68 5.63 19.80 -55.42
CA GLU A 68 6.94 20.48 -55.54
C GLU A 68 7.10 22.00 -55.34
N SER A 69 7.83 22.28 -54.24
CA SER A 69 8.91 23.26 -54.06
C SER A 69 8.59 24.77 -54.11
N GLY A 70 8.86 25.45 -52.99
CA GLY A 70 8.88 26.91 -52.93
C GLY A 70 8.93 27.48 -51.51
N THR A 71 10.13 27.78 -51.05
CA THR A 71 10.55 28.50 -49.83
C THR A 71 9.78 29.82 -49.59
N GLU A 72 9.28 30.07 -48.36
CA GLU A 72 9.57 31.29 -47.56
C GLU A 72 8.77 31.39 -46.24
N ALA A 73 9.51 31.82 -45.21
CA ALA A 73 9.18 32.24 -43.85
C ALA A 73 7.72 32.49 -43.44
N ALA A 74 7.31 31.81 -42.35
CA ALA A 74 6.18 32.16 -41.51
C ALA A 74 6.67 32.70 -40.13
N PRO A 75 5.97 33.67 -39.52
CA PRO A 75 6.41 34.36 -38.31
C PRO A 75 6.06 33.59 -37.03
N ALA A 76 6.82 33.91 -35.98
CA ALA A 76 6.80 33.31 -34.65
C ALA A 76 5.40 33.22 -34.02
N VAL A 77 5.04 32.00 -33.63
CA VAL A 77 3.95 31.73 -32.68
C VAL A 77 4.58 31.78 -31.28
N THR A 78 4.14 32.73 -30.48
CA THR A 78 4.52 32.83 -29.06
C THR A 78 3.82 31.69 -28.33
N GLU A 79 4.60 30.70 -27.89
CA GLU A 79 4.17 29.66 -26.97
C GLU A 79 3.74 30.31 -25.65
N THR A 80 2.49 30.03 -25.27
CA THR A 80 2.02 30.31 -23.91
C THR A 80 2.62 29.23 -23.03
N GLU A 81 3.58 29.62 -22.19
CA GLU A 81 4.20 28.77 -21.16
C GLU A 81 3.10 28.21 -20.25
N THR A 82 2.79 26.93 -20.44
CA THR A 82 2.28 26.08 -19.37
C THR A 82 3.31 26.12 -18.24
N GLN A 83 2.88 26.55 -17.05
CA GLN A 83 3.65 26.37 -15.83
C GLN A 83 3.78 24.86 -15.58
N THR A 84 4.84 24.27 -16.13
CA THR A 84 5.35 22.96 -15.75
C THR A 84 5.81 23.07 -14.30
N GLU A 85 5.41 22.11 -13.47
CA GLU A 85 6.15 21.85 -12.23
C GLU A 85 7.65 21.74 -12.56
N PRO A 86 8.55 22.25 -11.70
CA PRO A 86 9.97 22.07 -11.93
C PRO A 86 10.22 20.56 -12.05
N ALA A 87 10.77 20.14 -13.20
CA ALA A 87 11.17 18.76 -13.39
C ALA A 87 12.05 18.32 -12.21
N PRO A 88 11.83 17.13 -11.62
CA PRO A 88 12.67 16.65 -10.54
C PRO A 88 14.14 16.71 -10.94
N ASP A 89 14.99 17.14 -10.03
CA ASP A 89 16.44 17.18 -10.28
C ASP A 89 16.92 15.74 -10.53
N VAL A 90 17.45 15.46 -11.71
CA VAL A 90 17.94 14.13 -12.10
C VAL A 90 18.96 13.60 -11.09
N MET A 91 19.70 14.48 -10.42
CA MET A 91 20.59 14.09 -9.33
C MET A 91 19.82 13.54 -8.11
N GLU A 92 18.74 14.20 -7.70
CA GLU A 92 17.92 13.81 -6.55
C GLU A 92 17.23 12.46 -6.80
N GLU A 93 16.71 12.25 -8.02
CA GLU A 93 16.12 10.97 -8.42
C GLU A 93 17.16 9.84 -8.42
N ALA A 94 18.36 10.09 -8.97
CA ALA A 94 19.45 9.12 -8.95
C ALA A 94 19.95 8.81 -7.53
N GLU A 95 20.05 9.83 -6.66
CA GLU A 95 20.40 9.64 -5.25
C GLU A 95 19.35 8.78 -4.52
N ARG A 96 18.07 8.98 -4.82
CA ARG A 96 16.99 8.16 -4.27
C ARG A 96 17.06 6.70 -4.74
N LEU A 97 17.30 6.46 -6.03
CA LEU A 97 17.52 5.11 -6.57
C LEU A 97 18.69 4.41 -5.89
N ALA A 98 19.84 5.08 -5.77
CA ALA A 98 21.02 4.53 -5.13
C ALA A 98 20.80 4.24 -3.64
N ALA A 99 20.04 5.10 -2.93
CA ALA A 99 19.68 4.87 -1.55
C ALA A 99 18.80 3.61 -1.36
N MET A 100 17.98 3.27 -2.37
CA MET A 100 17.19 2.03 -2.43
C MET A 100 17.97 0.85 -3.04
N TYR A 101 19.31 0.92 -3.07
CA TYR A 101 20.22 -0.10 -3.62
C TYR A 101 20.10 -0.33 -5.14
N ASP A 102 19.37 0.51 -5.88
CA ASP A 102 19.34 0.48 -7.34
C ASP A 102 20.48 1.34 -7.91
N TYR A 103 21.72 0.90 -7.66
CA TYR A 103 22.91 1.58 -8.17
C TYR A 103 22.96 1.56 -9.69
N GLU A 104 22.44 0.49 -10.34
CA GLU A 104 22.44 0.40 -11.80
C GLU A 104 21.51 1.43 -12.42
N GLY A 105 20.29 1.54 -11.93
CA GLY A 105 19.33 2.56 -12.34
C GLY A 105 19.85 3.97 -12.06
N ALA A 106 20.41 4.21 -10.88
CA ALA A 106 20.99 5.51 -10.52
C ALA A 106 22.13 5.94 -11.45
N ILE A 107 23.07 5.03 -11.75
CA ILE A 107 24.20 5.28 -12.66
C ILE A 107 23.68 5.51 -14.08
N ALA A 108 22.77 4.67 -14.57
CA ALA A 108 22.20 4.79 -15.90
C ALA A 108 21.44 6.11 -16.09
N LEU A 109 20.69 6.54 -15.08
CA LEU A 109 19.97 7.80 -15.06
C LEU A 109 20.92 9.00 -15.18
N LEU A 110 21.98 9.03 -14.37
CA LEU A 110 22.99 10.10 -14.47
C LEU A 110 23.72 10.09 -15.81
N GLN A 111 24.15 8.93 -16.29
CA GLN A 111 24.90 8.84 -17.56
C GLN A 111 24.05 9.14 -18.80
N GLY A 112 22.74 8.91 -18.71
CA GLY A 112 21.77 9.25 -19.75
C GLY A 112 21.42 10.74 -19.80
N ASP A 113 21.71 11.51 -18.75
CA ASP A 113 21.40 12.93 -18.70
C ASP A 113 22.28 13.77 -19.63
N SER A 114 21.66 14.74 -20.30
CA SER A 114 22.37 15.64 -21.22
C SER A 114 23.41 16.52 -20.54
N GLY A 115 23.25 16.78 -19.24
CA GLY A 115 24.15 17.54 -18.38
C GLY A 115 25.29 16.72 -17.77
N TYR A 116 25.36 15.40 -18.00
CA TYR A 116 26.41 14.54 -17.44
C TYR A 116 27.81 14.89 -17.95
N SER A 117 27.94 15.15 -19.26
CA SER A 117 29.23 15.38 -19.90
C SER A 117 29.89 16.65 -19.37
N GLY A 118 31.01 16.48 -18.65
CA GLY A 118 31.73 17.59 -18.05
C GLY A 118 31.18 18.06 -16.70
N ASN A 119 30.21 17.35 -16.11
CA ASN A 119 29.75 17.58 -14.73
C ASN A 119 30.55 16.72 -13.75
N PRO A 120 31.50 17.30 -12.98
CA PRO A 120 32.35 16.53 -12.08
C PRO A 120 31.58 15.93 -10.89
N ALA A 121 30.45 16.53 -10.50
CA ALA A 121 29.64 16.03 -9.37
C ALA A 121 28.93 14.73 -9.74
N MET A 122 28.29 14.67 -10.91
CA MET A 122 27.66 13.45 -11.42
C MET A 122 28.68 12.33 -11.64
N ALA A 123 29.84 12.63 -12.23
CA ALA A 123 30.91 11.65 -12.42
C ALA A 123 31.47 11.10 -11.10
N ALA A 124 31.57 11.94 -10.07
CA ALA A 124 31.96 11.50 -8.73
C ALA A 124 30.92 10.54 -8.12
N LYS A 125 29.62 10.85 -8.24
CA LYS A 125 28.54 9.97 -7.78
C LYS A 125 28.51 8.63 -8.48
N VAL A 126 28.68 8.60 -9.81
CA VAL A 126 28.83 7.35 -10.56
C VAL A 126 29.98 6.50 -10.02
N THR A 127 31.13 7.11 -9.73
CA THR A 127 32.29 6.39 -9.18
C THR A 127 32.04 5.85 -7.77
N GLU A 128 31.37 6.64 -6.92
CA GLU A 128 30.93 6.26 -5.58
C GLU A 128 30.01 5.03 -5.64
N TRP A 129 28.99 5.07 -6.50
CA TRP A 129 28.00 4.00 -6.64
C TRP A 129 28.53 2.74 -7.30
N GLU A 130 29.43 2.83 -8.28
CA GLU A 130 30.13 1.65 -8.81
C GLU A 130 30.95 0.94 -7.72
N THR A 131 31.58 1.72 -6.83
CA THR A 131 32.31 1.17 -5.69
C THR A 131 31.37 0.52 -4.67
N ALA A 132 30.24 1.17 -4.35
CA ALA A 132 29.24 0.62 -3.43
C ALA A 132 28.63 -0.69 -3.98
N LYS A 133 28.23 -0.68 -5.25
CA LYS A 133 27.72 -1.85 -5.98
C LYS A 133 28.69 -3.03 -5.94
N ALA A 134 29.99 -2.78 -6.15
CA ALA A 134 31.02 -3.82 -6.11
C ALA A 134 31.22 -4.46 -4.72
N ASN A 135 30.75 -3.82 -3.65
CA ASN A 135 30.83 -4.33 -2.27
C ASN A 135 29.57 -5.07 -1.82
N LEU A 136 28.51 -5.11 -2.64
CA LEU A 136 27.29 -5.87 -2.31
C LEU A 136 27.58 -7.38 -2.30
N VAL A 137 26.86 -8.08 -1.44
CA VAL A 137 26.90 -9.55 -1.33
C VAL A 137 25.51 -10.11 -1.58
N GLU A 138 25.47 -11.32 -2.15
CA GLU A 138 24.21 -12.04 -2.36
C GLU A 138 23.65 -12.48 -1.01
N PHE A 139 22.42 -12.05 -0.69
CA PHE A 139 21.73 -12.44 0.54
C PHE A 139 21.11 -13.84 0.36
N PRO A 140 21.31 -14.76 1.33
CA PRO A 140 20.79 -16.12 1.24
C PRO A 140 19.25 -16.13 1.24
N LEU A 141 18.65 -16.56 0.11
CA LEU A 141 17.19 -16.56 -0.06
C LEU A 141 16.45 -17.43 0.96
N ASP A 142 17.07 -18.51 1.45
CA ASP A 142 16.52 -19.38 2.50
C ASP A 142 16.56 -18.75 3.91
N GLN A 143 17.07 -17.53 4.03
CA GLN A 143 17.09 -16.73 5.26
C GLN A 143 16.29 -15.42 5.12
N VAL A 144 15.48 -15.28 4.05
CA VAL A 144 14.54 -14.17 3.93
C VAL A 144 13.34 -14.48 4.82
N THR A 145 13.18 -13.71 5.89
CA THR A 145 12.01 -13.83 6.78
C THR A 145 10.81 -13.13 6.15
N HIS A 146 9.60 -13.67 6.35
CA HIS A 146 8.36 -13.03 5.89
C HIS A 146 7.49 -12.74 7.10
N VAL A 147 7.22 -11.46 7.35
CA VAL A 147 6.37 -11.00 8.44
C VAL A 147 5.05 -10.47 7.92
N PHE A 148 4.00 -10.58 8.72
CA PHE A 148 2.70 -10.05 8.31
C PHE A 148 1.89 -9.48 9.47
N TYR A 149 0.95 -8.63 9.07
CA TYR A 149 -0.05 -7.99 9.92
C TYR A 149 -1.44 -8.18 9.31
N HIS A 150 -2.46 -7.94 10.12
CA HIS A 150 -3.81 -7.62 9.63
C HIS A 150 -3.99 -6.10 9.59
N THR A 151 -5.21 -5.61 9.34
CA THR A 151 -5.55 -4.19 9.56
C THR A 151 -5.10 -3.71 10.94
N LEU A 152 -4.45 -2.56 11.00
CA LEU A 152 -3.91 -2.03 12.25
C LEU A 152 -5.00 -1.36 13.12
N VAL A 153 -4.82 -1.45 14.43
CA VAL A 153 -5.65 -0.76 15.43
C VAL A 153 -5.20 0.68 15.57
N LYS A 154 -6.05 1.62 15.13
CA LYS A 154 -5.84 3.07 15.27
C LYS A 154 -6.35 3.60 16.60
N ASP A 155 -7.53 3.18 17.04
CA ASP A 155 -8.12 3.60 18.32
C ASP A 155 -8.30 2.40 19.26
N THR A 156 -7.33 2.23 20.15
CA THR A 156 -7.33 1.16 21.15
C THR A 156 -8.46 1.27 22.16
N SER A 157 -9.05 2.45 22.36
CA SER A 157 -10.18 2.61 23.27
C SER A 157 -11.51 2.11 22.71
N LEU A 158 -11.57 1.91 21.38
CA LEU A 158 -12.71 1.31 20.68
C LEU A 158 -12.46 -0.17 20.39
N ALA A 159 -11.24 -0.54 20.00
CA ALA A 159 -10.90 -1.93 19.72
C ALA A 159 -10.86 -2.80 21.00
N PHE A 160 -10.55 -2.19 22.15
CA PHE A 160 -10.43 -2.85 23.45
C PHE A 160 -11.42 -2.25 24.47
N ASP A 161 -12.70 -2.25 24.11
CA ASP A 161 -13.80 -1.66 24.89
C ASP A 161 -14.64 -2.68 25.69
N GLY A 162 -14.27 -3.96 25.63
CA GLY A 162 -14.92 -5.08 26.31
C GLY A 162 -16.10 -5.70 25.53
N ASP A 163 -16.30 -5.34 24.26
CA ASP A 163 -17.31 -5.96 23.40
C ASP A 163 -16.97 -7.42 23.03
N SER A 164 -17.83 -8.05 22.21
CA SER A 164 -17.63 -9.43 21.78
C SER A 164 -16.47 -9.64 20.81
N LYS A 165 -15.93 -8.58 20.20
CA LYS A 165 -14.85 -8.62 19.20
C LYS A 165 -13.49 -8.28 19.78
N GLU A 166 -13.43 -7.57 20.90
CA GLU A 166 -12.19 -7.23 21.63
C GLU A 166 -11.22 -8.41 21.69
N ALA A 167 -11.71 -9.60 22.07
CA ALA A 167 -10.85 -10.77 22.23
C ALA A 167 -10.15 -11.16 20.93
N GLY A 168 -10.86 -11.13 19.80
CA GLY A 168 -10.30 -11.38 18.49
C GLY A 168 -9.29 -10.31 18.09
N TYR A 169 -9.63 -9.03 18.24
CA TYR A 169 -8.73 -7.93 17.92
C TYR A 169 -7.45 -7.96 18.76
N ASN A 170 -7.58 -8.18 20.06
CA ASN A 170 -6.42 -8.26 20.95
C ASN A 170 -5.51 -9.45 20.62
N GLN A 171 -6.06 -10.52 20.08
CA GLN A 171 -5.30 -11.70 19.67
C GLN A 171 -4.52 -11.48 18.36
N VAL A 172 -5.19 -11.09 17.28
CA VAL A 172 -4.62 -11.16 15.91
C VAL A 172 -4.25 -9.81 15.28
N MET A 173 -4.68 -8.70 15.87
CA MET A 173 -4.40 -7.35 15.35
C MET A 173 -3.19 -6.72 16.05
N THR A 174 -2.61 -5.72 15.39
CA THR A 174 -1.48 -4.94 15.88
C THR A 174 -1.85 -3.48 15.96
N THR A 175 -1.46 -2.78 17.02
CA THR A 175 -1.71 -1.34 17.13
C THR A 175 -0.76 -0.55 16.24
N ILE A 176 -1.15 0.64 15.81
CA ILE A 176 -0.26 1.54 15.05
C ILE A 176 1.02 1.87 15.85
N ASP A 177 0.92 2.02 17.17
CA ASP A 177 2.07 2.29 18.04
C ASP A 177 3.07 1.12 18.03
N GLU A 178 2.59 -0.12 18.16
CA GLU A 178 3.41 -1.33 18.04
C GLU A 178 4.03 -1.44 16.65
N PHE A 179 3.22 -1.28 15.60
CA PHE A 179 3.70 -1.34 14.23
C PHE A 179 4.86 -0.37 13.97
N ASN A 180 4.71 0.88 14.39
CA ASN A 180 5.76 1.89 14.21
C ASN A 180 7.04 1.54 14.97
N LYS A 181 6.93 1.05 16.22
CA LYS A 181 8.09 0.63 17.01
C LYS A 181 8.76 -0.62 16.44
N ILE A 182 7.99 -1.57 15.94
CA ILE A 182 8.49 -2.79 15.30
C ILE A 182 9.25 -2.43 14.02
N THR A 183 8.64 -1.63 13.14
CA THR A 183 9.26 -1.16 11.89
C THR A 183 10.57 -0.41 12.18
N GLN A 184 10.56 0.50 13.16
CA GLN A 184 11.77 1.21 13.59
C GLN A 184 12.86 0.25 14.10
N SER A 185 12.51 -0.71 14.96
CA SER A 185 13.46 -1.71 15.47
C SER A 185 14.06 -2.56 14.35
N MET A 186 13.23 -2.98 13.39
CA MET A 186 13.71 -3.73 12.23
C MET A 186 14.67 -2.91 11.37
N TYR A 187 14.33 -1.65 11.09
CA TYR A 187 15.22 -0.72 10.38
C TYR A 187 16.56 -0.54 11.08
N GLU A 188 16.56 -0.27 12.39
CA GLU A 188 17.79 -0.12 13.20
C GLU A 188 18.64 -1.39 13.25
N LYS A 189 18.02 -2.57 13.13
CA LYS A 189 18.70 -3.87 13.06
C LYS A 189 19.16 -4.25 11.65
N GLY A 190 19.03 -3.35 10.68
CA GLY A 190 19.52 -3.51 9.31
C GLY A 190 18.59 -4.31 8.41
N TYR A 191 17.32 -4.48 8.75
CA TYR A 191 16.35 -5.13 7.86
C TYR A 191 16.00 -4.22 6.68
N VAL A 192 15.92 -4.82 5.49
CA VAL A 192 15.59 -4.20 4.21
C VAL A 192 14.43 -4.97 3.59
N LEU A 193 13.38 -4.25 3.25
CA LEU A 193 12.16 -4.75 2.65
C LEU A 193 12.42 -5.14 1.19
N VAL A 194 12.09 -6.38 0.84
CA VAL A 194 12.19 -6.94 -0.51
C VAL A 194 10.84 -7.49 -0.98
N SER A 195 10.68 -7.68 -2.28
CA SER A 195 9.54 -8.37 -2.87
C SER A 195 9.72 -9.89 -2.87
N LEU A 196 8.62 -10.63 -2.86
CA LEU A 196 8.60 -12.07 -3.20
C LEU A 196 9.17 -12.32 -4.61
N HIS A 197 8.99 -11.37 -5.52
CA HIS A 197 9.49 -11.42 -6.90
C HIS A 197 11.00 -11.15 -7.00
N ASP A 198 11.65 -10.64 -5.96
CA ASP A 198 13.12 -10.58 -5.90
C ASP A 198 13.72 -11.96 -5.58
N MET A 199 12.94 -12.83 -4.92
CA MET A 199 13.38 -14.16 -4.50
C MET A 199 13.26 -15.21 -5.60
N CYS A 200 12.39 -15.01 -6.58
CA CYS A 200 12.19 -15.99 -7.65
C CYS A 200 11.73 -15.35 -8.96
N THR A 201 12.07 -16.01 -10.07
CA THR A 201 11.60 -15.64 -11.42
C THR A 201 10.82 -16.81 -12.01
N VAL A 202 9.63 -16.52 -12.51
CA VAL A 202 8.81 -17.47 -13.26
C VAL A 202 9.24 -17.39 -14.72
N ASN A 203 9.74 -18.49 -15.25
CA ASN A 203 10.20 -18.59 -16.64
C ASN A 203 9.02 -18.83 -17.60
N ASP A 204 9.21 -18.52 -18.89
CA ASP A 204 8.20 -18.73 -19.93
C ASP A 204 7.69 -20.18 -20.05
N ASP A 205 8.50 -21.17 -19.62
CA ASP A 205 8.14 -22.59 -19.59
C ASP A 205 7.38 -23.03 -18.32
N GLY A 206 7.10 -22.09 -17.41
CA GLY A 206 6.40 -22.31 -16.15
C GLY A 206 7.29 -22.81 -15.01
N THR A 207 8.59 -22.98 -15.24
CA THR A 207 9.56 -23.30 -14.18
C THR A 207 9.86 -22.07 -13.32
N VAL A 208 10.27 -22.29 -12.07
CA VAL A 208 10.64 -21.22 -11.14
C VAL A 208 12.13 -21.28 -10.86
N SER A 209 12.84 -20.21 -11.21
CA SER A 209 14.26 -20.03 -10.92
C SER A 209 14.46 -19.17 -9.69
N ARG A 210 15.57 -19.39 -8.98
CA ARG A 210 15.95 -18.55 -7.85
C ARG A 210 16.36 -17.16 -8.34
N GLY A 211 15.80 -16.14 -7.72
CA GLY A 211 16.19 -14.75 -7.90
C GLY A 211 17.50 -14.43 -7.18
N LYS A 212 17.82 -13.14 -7.06
CA LYS A 212 19.02 -12.66 -6.38
C LYS A 212 18.75 -11.33 -5.70
N ILE A 213 19.08 -11.28 -4.41
CA ILE A 213 19.02 -10.05 -3.61
C ILE A 213 20.44 -9.66 -3.27
N MET A 214 20.88 -8.47 -3.69
CA MET A 214 22.23 -7.98 -3.48
C MET A 214 22.23 -6.85 -2.46
N LEU A 215 22.79 -7.07 -1.28
CA LEU A 215 22.75 -6.11 -0.17
C LEU A 215 24.14 -5.86 0.42
N PRO A 216 24.34 -4.74 1.15
CA PRO A 216 25.52 -4.58 1.98
C PRO A 216 25.64 -5.74 3.00
N PRO A 217 26.86 -6.16 3.37
CA PRO A 217 27.06 -7.35 4.24
C PRO A 217 26.39 -7.30 5.62
N ASP A 218 26.04 -6.11 6.10
CA ASP A 218 25.39 -5.87 7.40
C ASP A 218 23.86 -5.77 7.32
N LYS A 219 23.28 -5.76 6.11
CA LYS A 219 21.83 -5.68 5.89
C LYS A 219 21.20 -7.06 5.76
N LYS A 220 19.89 -7.15 6.04
CA LYS A 220 19.10 -8.39 6.04
C LYS A 220 17.82 -8.23 5.25
N ALA A 221 17.51 -9.13 4.34
CA ALA A 221 16.26 -9.05 3.59
C ALA A 221 15.06 -9.58 4.39
N PHE A 222 13.90 -8.95 4.22
CA PHE A 222 12.62 -9.48 4.68
C PHE A 222 11.47 -9.12 3.73
N VAL A 223 10.44 -9.97 3.71
CA VAL A 223 9.17 -9.71 3.00
C VAL A 223 8.13 -9.23 3.99
N LEU A 224 7.32 -8.24 3.59
CA LEU A 224 6.17 -7.73 4.34
C LEU A 224 4.89 -8.05 3.59
N SER A 225 3.90 -8.62 4.28
CA SER A 225 2.52 -8.68 3.77
C SER A 225 1.50 -8.16 4.76
N GLN A 226 0.34 -7.76 4.24
CA GLN A 226 -0.84 -7.53 5.07
C GLN A 226 -2.04 -8.31 4.53
N ASP A 227 -2.74 -8.95 5.47
CA ASP A 227 -3.92 -9.75 5.18
C ASP A 227 -5.18 -8.89 5.40
N ASP A 228 -6.22 -9.16 4.60
CA ASP A 228 -7.59 -8.68 4.84
C ASP A 228 -7.82 -7.16 4.77
N VAL A 229 -7.12 -6.46 3.87
CA VAL A 229 -7.30 -5.00 3.62
C VAL A 229 -8.58 -4.69 2.84
N SER A 230 -9.69 -5.30 3.24
CA SER A 230 -11.04 -5.08 2.71
C SER A 230 -11.87 -4.16 3.61
N TYR A 231 -11.37 -3.85 4.81
CA TYR A 231 -12.06 -3.06 5.85
C TYR A 231 -13.51 -3.54 6.02
N TYR A 232 -13.62 -4.75 6.57
CA TYR A 232 -14.87 -5.48 6.67
C TYR A 232 -15.88 -4.73 7.54
N HIS A 233 -17.16 -4.86 7.21
CA HIS A 233 -18.25 -4.24 7.97
C HIS A 233 -18.27 -4.60 9.46
N TYR A 234 -17.77 -5.79 9.84
CA TYR A 234 -17.71 -6.16 11.24
C TYR A 234 -16.73 -5.28 12.05
N MET A 235 -15.82 -4.56 11.39
CA MET A 235 -14.87 -3.62 11.98
C MET A 235 -15.44 -2.19 12.12
N ASP A 236 -16.63 -1.92 11.58
CA ASP A 236 -17.21 -0.57 11.56
C ASP A 236 -17.41 -0.05 12.98
N GLY A 237 -16.66 1.00 13.34
CA GLY A 237 -16.72 1.64 14.64
C GLY A 237 -15.76 1.07 15.70
N ASP A 238 -15.01 0.02 15.38
CA ASP A 238 -14.16 -0.69 16.34
C ASP A 238 -12.68 -0.21 16.32
N GLY A 239 -12.46 1.04 15.91
CA GLY A 239 -11.15 1.66 16.00
C GLY A 239 -10.19 1.39 14.84
N MET A 240 -10.67 0.86 13.72
CA MET A 240 -9.87 0.59 12.51
C MET A 240 -10.13 1.62 11.41
N ALA A 241 -9.18 1.76 10.47
CA ALA A 241 -9.43 2.48 9.22
C ALA A 241 -10.59 1.85 8.43
N THR A 242 -11.24 2.62 7.57
CA THR A 242 -12.44 2.20 6.84
C THR A 242 -12.23 1.99 5.35
N LYS A 243 -11.25 2.68 4.74
CA LYS A 243 -11.02 2.69 3.29
C LYS A 243 -9.66 3.27 2.95
N LEU A 244 -9.01 2.77 1.90
CA LEU A 244 -7.86 3.43 1.27
C LEU A 244 -8.36 4.41 0.20
N ILE A 245 -7.77 5.60 0.14
CA ILE A 245 -8.11 6.65 -0.83
C ILE A 245 -6.84 7.29 -1.39
N ILE A 246 -6.97 8.03 -2.49
CA ILE A 246 -5.93 8.95 -2.96
C ILE A 246 -6.25 10.33 -2.39
N ASP A 247 -5.31 10.93 -1.67
CA ASP A 247 -5.46 12.26 -1.08
C ASP A 247 -5.27 13.39 -2.12
N GLU A 248 -5.40 14.64 -1.68
CA GLU A 248 -5.25 15.82 -2.54
C GLU A 248 -3.84 15.99 -3.15
N ASN A 249 -2.84 15.29 -2.62
CA ASN A 249 -1.46 15.30 -3.11
C ASN A 249 -1.15 14.08 -3.99
N GLY A 250 -2.14 13.25 -4.30
CA GLY A 250 -1.94 12.02 -5.07
C GLY A 250 -1.36 10.86 -4.26
N LYS A 251 -1.25 10.96 -2.93
CA LYS A 251 -0.71 9.89 -2.07
C LYS A 251 -1.83 8.97 -1.61
N VAL A 252 -1.54 7.67 -1.54
CA VAL A 252 -2.46 6.70 -0.95
C VAL A 252 -2.49 6.89 0.57
N LYS A 253 -3.68 7.13 1.11
CA LYS A 253 -3.95 7.35 2.54
C LYS A 253 -5.15 6.53 2.98
N THR A 254 -5.41 6.50 4.28
CA THR A 254 -6.61 5.84 4.83
C THR A 254 -7.62 6.85 5.33
N GLU A 255 -8.89 6.57 5.09
CA GLU A 255 -10.02 7.19 5.78
C GLU A 255 -10.25 6.51 7.13
N TYR A 256 -10.60 7.31 8.13
CA TYR A 256 -11.08 6.85 9.42
C TYR A 256 -12.33 7.64 9.81
N LYS A 257 -13.40 6.92 10.16
CA LYS A 257 -14.65 7.52 10.63
C LYS A 257 -14.57 7.82 12.12
N GLU A 258 -14.53 9.09 12.47
CA GLU A 258 -14.47 9.56 13.85
C GLU A 258 -15.82 9.36 14.57
N GLN A 259 -15.78 9.31 15.91
CA GLN A 259 -16.98 9.10 16.74
C GLN A 259 -18.04 10.19 16.58
N ASP A 260 -17.66 11.41 16.16
CA ASP A 260 -18.59 12.50 15.88
C ASP A 260 -19.20 12.43 14.47
N GLY A 261 -18.84 11.40 13.69
CA GLY A 261 -19.28 11.17 12.33
C GLY A 261 -18.46 11.88 11.26
N SER A 262 -17.44 12.67 11.64
CA SER A 262 -16.50 13.24 10.67
C SER A 262 -15.53 12.18 10.12
N VAL A 263 -14.91 12.47 8.97
CA VAL A 263 -13.89 11.60 8.36
C VAL A 263 -12.53 12.28 8.48
N SER A 264 -11.58 11.55 9.06
CA SER A 264 -10.16 11.90 9.06
C SER A 264 -9.46 11.15 7.94
N VAL A 265 -8.46 11.80 7.33
CA VAL A 265 -7.57 11.18 6.33
C VAL A 265 -6.14 11.24 6.87
N GLY A 266 -5.43 10.12 6.79
CA GLY A 266 -4.06 10.03 7.28
C GLY A 266 -3.50 8.63 7.24
N ASP A 267 -2.41 8.43 7.99
CA ASP A 267 -1.67 7.17 8.05
C ASP A 267 -2.22 6.33 9.20
N PHE A 268 -3.36 5.68 8.96
CA PHE A 268 -4.12 4.92 9.95
C PHE A 268 -4.08 3.41 9.71
N ASP A 269 -3.23 2.94 8.81
CA ASP A 269 -2.98 1.52 8.53
C ASP A 269 -1.61 1.33 7.87
N MET A 270 -1.18 0.08 7.66
CA MET A 270 0.18 -0.28 7.22
C MET A 270 0.60 0.40 5.90
N ILE A 271 -0.29 0.49 4.91
CA ILE A 271 0.04 1.00 3.57
C ILE A 271 0.61 2.42 3.63
N PRO A 272 -0.16 3.43 4.11
CA PRO A 272 0.36 4.79 4.18
C PRO A 272 1.52 4.95 5.18
N LEU A 273 1.59 4.12 6.23
CA LEU A 273 2.69 4.16 7.19
C LEU A 273 4.02 3.71 6.56
N ILE A 274 4.02 2.62 5.79
CA ILE A 274 5.21 2.17 5.05
C ILE A 274 5.57 3.15 3.94
N ASP A 275 4.58 3.74 3.28
CA ASP A 275 4.83 4.75 2.24
C ASP A 275 5.61 5.94 2.80
N THR A 276 5.14 6.50 3.92
CA THR A 276 5.82 7.57 4.64
C THR A 276 7.19 7.11 5.16
N PHE A 277 7.30 5.91 5.74
CA PHE A 277 8.55 5.41 6.30
C PHE A 277 9.64 5.24 5.22
N VAL A 278 9.31 4.72 4.05
CA VAL A 278 10.25 4.57 2.92
C VAL A 278 10.59 5.90 2.26
N GLU A 279 9.67 6.88 2.27
CA GLU A 279 9.96 8.24 1.83
C GLU A 279 11.02 8.90 2.73
N GLU A 280 10.95 8.67 4.05
CA GLU A 280 11.92 9.17 5.03
C GLU A 280 13.22 8.33 5.10
N HIS A 281 13.11 7.02 4.83
CA HIS A 281 14.18 6.03 4.94
C HIS A 281 14.25 5.17 3.65
N PRO A 282 14.72 5.73 2.51
CA PRO A 282 14.79 4.97 1.26
C PRO A 282 15.67 3.71 1.37
N ASP A 283 16.67 3.69 2.25
CA ASP A 283 17.52 2.52 2.48
C ASP A 283 16.85 1.37 3.26
N PHE A 284 15.60 1.55 3.69
CA PHE A 284 14.74 0.46 4.18
C PHE A 284 14.15 -0.37 3.06
N SER A 285 14.14 0.11 1.81
CA SER A 285 13.44 -0.51 0.68
C SER A 285 14.42 -0.93 -0.42
N TYR A 286 14.40 -2.20 -0.78
CA TYR A 286 15.14 -2.71 -1.92
C TYR A 286 14.37 -2.39 -3.21
N HIS A 287 14.99 -1.58 -4.07
CA HIS A 287 14.45 -1.19 -5.38
C HIS A 287 13.02 -0.60 -5.32
N GLY A 288 12.67 0.02 -4.20
CA GLY A 288 11.36 0.64 -4.01
C GLY A 288 10.23 -0.28 -3.55
N ALA A 289 10.52 -1.54 -3.20
CA ALA A 289 9.53 -2.48 -2.64
C ALA A 289 8.79 -1.91 -1.41
N LYS A 290 7.46 -2.09 -1.36
CA LYS A 290 6.59 -1.66 -0.24
C LYS A 290 5.91 -2.79 0.53
N GLY A 291 5.77 -3.96 -0.09
CA GLY A 291 5.11 -5.14 0.48
C GLY A 291 3.96 -5.62 -0.40
N ILE A 292 3.31 -6.71 0.03
CA ILE A 292 2.25 -7.38 -0.73
C ILE A 292 0.95 -7.47 0.08
N ILE A 293 -0.18 -7.13 -0.55
CA ILE A 293 -1.49 -7.12 0.10
C ILE A 293 -2.28 -8.37 -0.30
N ALA A 294 -2.59 -9.23 0.67
CA ALA A 294 -3.41 -10.41 0.49
C ALA A 294 -4.90 -10.02 0.58
N LEU A 295 -5.60 -10.00 -0.55
CA LEU A 295 -6.99 -9.55 -0.62
C LEU A 295 -7.99 -10.69 -0.71
N THR A 296 -9.01 -10.59 0.11
CA THR A 296 -10.28 -11.29 -0.07
C THR A 296 -11.22 -10.48 -0.94
N GLY A 297 -12.43 -11.00 -1.20
CA GLY A 297 -13.39 -10.35 -2.08
C GLY A 297 -14.83 -10.28 -1.57
N TYR A 298 -15.22 -11.03 -0.53
CA TYR A 298 -16.64 -11.15 -0.14
C TYR A 298 -17.30 -9.85 0.35
N ASN A 299 -16.50 -8.88 0.81
CA ASN A 299 -16.95 -7.51 1.16
C ASN A 299 -16.46 -6.44 0.17
N GLY A 300 -15.79 -6.88 -0.90
CA GLY A 300 -14.97 -6.06 -1.78
C GLY A 300 -13.54 -5.87 -1.28
N VAL A 301 -12.82 -4.90 -1.84
CA VAL A 301 -11.37 -4.70 -1.67
C VAL A 301 -11.04 -3.26 -1.28
N LEU A 302 -9.98 -3.06 -0.50
CA LEU A 302 -9.45 -1.73 -0.14
C LEU A 302 -10.47 -0.83 0.60
N GLY A 303 -11.54 -1.42 1.15
CA GLY A 303 -12.68 -0.73 1.77
C GLY A 303 -13.81 -0.38 0.81
N TYR A 304 -13.64 -0.70 -0.47
CA TYR A 304 -14.65 -0.48 -1.48
C TYR A 304 -15.56 -1.70 -1.65
N ARG A 305 -16.85 -1.46 -1.87
CA ARG A 305 -17.88 -2.50 -1.96
C ARG A 305 -18.00 -3.05 -3.38
N THR A 306 -16.95 -3.76 -3.80
CA THR A 306 -16.75 -4.26 -5.18
C THR A 306 -17.21 -5.69 -5.43
N ASP A 307 -17.74 -6.39 -4.42
CA ASP A 307 -18.30 -7.73 -4.62
C ASP A 307 -19.63 -7.68 -5.39
N ILE A 308 -19.92 -8.74 -6.14
CA ILE A 308 -21.18 -8.89 -6.88
C ILE A 308 -22.43 -8.78 -6.01
N ALA A 309 -22.36 -9.19 -4.75
CA ALA A 309 -23.47 -9.07 -3.79
C ALA A 309 -23.95 -7.61 -3.66
N TYR A 310 -23.04 -6.63 -3.76
CA TYR A 310 -23.41 -5.21 -3.71
C TYR A 310 -24.10 -4.70 -4.98
N LYS A 311 -23.94 -5.41 -6.09
CA LYS A 311 -24.62 -5.11 -7.35
C LYS A 311 -25.98 -5.82 -7.45
N THR A 312 -26.04 -7.10 -7.13
CA THR A 312 -27.24 -7.93 -7.32
C THR A 312 -28.18 -7.91 -6.12
N ARG A 313 -27.65 -7.63 -4.92
CA ARG A 313 -28.35 -7.76 -3.63
C ARG A 313 -28.81 -9.20 -3.32
N GLU A 314 -28.09 -10.19 -3.84
CA GLU A 314 -28.37 -11.60 -3.63
C GLU A 314 -27.36 -12.23 -2.67
N ASN A 315 -27.81 -13.19 -1.86
CA ASN A 315 -26.99 -13.93 -0.89
C ASN A 315 -26.25 -13.02 0.11
N LEU A 316 -26.92 -11.97 0.56
CA LEU A 316 -26.37 -11.02 1.53
C LEU A 316 -26.20 -11.67 2.90
N ASP A 317 -25.08 -11.40 3.55
CA ASP A 317 -24.94 -11.63 4.99
C ASP A 317 -25.60 -10.51 5.82
N GLU A 318 -25.65 -10.68 7.14
CA GLU A 318 -26.27 -9.71 8.04
C GLU A 318 -25.62 -8.31 8.00
N TYR A 319 -24.32 -8.23 7.70
CA TYR A 319 -23.59 -6.98 7.61
C TYR A 319 -23.89 -6.26 6.29
N GLN A 320 -23.94 -6.99 5.18
CA GLN A 320 -24.30 -6.47 3.87
C GLN A 320 -25.76 -6.03 3.84
N GLU A 321 -26.67 -6.76 4.49
CA GLU A 321 -28.06 -6.32 4.68
C GLU A 321 -28.13 -5.00 5.44
N LYS A 322 -27.39 -4.89 6.55
CA LYS A 322 -27.31 -3.65 7.34
C LYS A 322 -26.74 -2.49 6.51
N PHE A 323 -25.70 -2.73 5.71
CA PHE A 323 -25.14 -1.74 4.80
C PHE A 323 -26.21 -1.16 3.86
N PHE A 324 -27.06 -1.99 3.26
CA PHE A 324 -28.16 -1.51 2.40
C PHE A 324 -29.28 -0.80 3.16
N GLN A 325 -29.53 -1.14 4.42
CA GLN A 325 -30.48 -0.40 5.26
C GLN A 325 -29.98 1.02 5.56
N GLU A 326 -28.68 1.17 5.79
CA GLU A 326 -28.03 2.46 6.06
C GLU A 326 -27.76 3.26 4.78
N ASN A 327 -27.62 2.58 3.65
CA ASN A 327 -27.35 3.16 2.33
C ASN A 327 -28.43 2.74 1.31
N PRO A 328 -29.70 3.15 1.51
CA PRO A 328 -30.81 2.69 0.67
C PRO A 328 -30.66 3.08 -0.81
N ASP A 329 -29.92 4.15 -1.07
CA ASP A 329 -29.67 4.70 -2.40
C ASP A 329 -28.49 4.02 -3.13
N PHE A 330 -27.77 3.08 -2.49
CA PHE A 330 -26.69 2.34 -3.13
C PHE A 330 -27.23 1.50 -4.28
N ASN A 331 -26.83 1.82 -5.50
CA ASN A 331 -27.34 1.24 -6.74
C ASN A 331 -26.18 0.82 -7.66
N GLU A 332 -26.51 0.37 -8.88
CA GLU A 332 -25.50 -0.05 -9.86
C GLU A 332 -24.48 1.07 -10.18
N ASP A 333 -24.90 2.33 -10.24
CA ASP A 333 -23.98 3.46 -10.45
C ASP A 333 -23.03 3.66 -9.26
N SER A 334 -23.52 3.42 -8.04
CA SER A 334 -22.72 3.47 -6.82
C SER A 334 -21.68 2.34 -6.80
N TYR A 335 -22.11 1.12 -7.12
CA TYR A 335 -21.23 -0.04 -7.29
C TYR A 335 -20.14 0.21 -8.34
N ASN A 336 -20.51 0.71 -9.52
CA ASN A 336 -19.56 0.99 -10.59
C ASN A 336 -18.52 2.04 -10.16
N ARG A 337 -18.93 3.04 -9.37
CA ARG A 337 -18.01 4.03 -8.79
C ARG A 337 -17.07 3.41 -7.75
N GLU A 338 -17.58 2.54 -6.87
CA GLU A 338 -16.74 1.83 -5.90
C GLU A 338 -15.65 1.00 -6.62
N VAL A 339 -16.01 0.30 -7.71
CA VAL A 339 -15.05 -0.44 -8.55
C VAL A 339 -14.04 0.49 -9.22
N GLU A 340 -14.49 1.61 -9.80
CA GLU A 340 -13.62 2.59 -10.48
C GLU A 340 -12.59 3.18 -9.51
N GLU A 341 -13.04 3.65 -8.34
CA GLU A 341 -12.18 4.28 -7.34
C GLU A 341 -11.22 3.27 -6.70
N ALA A 342 -11.69 2.05 -6.40
CA ALA A 342 -10.80 0.97 -5.93
C ALA A 342 -9.70 0.66 -6.95
N THR A 343 -10.04 0.67 -8.25
CA THR A 343 -9.08 0.43 -9.33
C THR A 343 -8.04 1.55 -9.41
N LYS A 344 -8.45 2.81 -9.22
CA LYS A 344 -7.51 3.95 -9.15
C LYS A 344 -6.54 3.81 -7.99
N VAL A 345 -7.04 3.50 -6.79
CA VAL A 345 -6.22 3.27 -5.60
C VAL A 345 -5.25 2.11 -5.82
N ALA A 346 -5.72 0.96 -6.33
CA ALA A 346 -4.88 -0.20 -6.60
C ALA A 346 -3.78 0.11 -7.63
N ASN A 347 -4.07 0.90 -8.66
CA ASN A 347 -3.06 1.33 -9.63
C ASN A 347 -2.03 2.27 -9.00
N ALA A 348 -2.46 3.25 -8.21
CA ALA A 348 -1.55 4.15 -7.49
C ALA A 348 -0.64 3.37 -6.52
N MET A 349 -1.17 2.36 -5.83
CA MET A 349 -0.39 1.46 -4.98
C MET A 349 0.69 0.71 -5.79
N LYS A 350 0.33 0.10 -6.93
CA LYS A 350 1.29 -0.61 -7.80
C LYS A 350 2.36 0.31 -8.35
N GLU A 351 1.99 1.51 -8.79
CA GLU A 351 2.93 2.53 -9.27
C GLU A 351 3.92 2.96 -8.18
N ASN A 352 3.53 2.84 -6.90
CA ASN A 352 4.39 3.14 -5.75
C ASN A 352 5.14 1.92 -5.19
N GLY A 353 5.09 0.75 -5.85
CA GLY A 353 5.86 -0.44 -5.46
C GLY A 353 5.14 -1.43 -4.53
N TRP A 354 3.82 -1.32 -4.39
CA TRP A 354 2.99 -2.34 -3.72
C TRP A 354 2.59 -3.46 -4.68
N GLU A 355 2.47 -4.67 -4.15
CA GLU A 355 1.98 -5.84 -4.87
C GLU A 355 0.66 -6.34 -4.27
N PHE A 356 -0.05 -7.18 -5.02
CA PHE A 356 -1.27 -7.83 -4.56
C PHE A 356 -1.15 -9.35 -4.65
N ALA A 357 -1.75 -10.05 -3.69
CA ALA A 357 -1.90 -11.49 -3.67
C ALA A 357 -3.37 -11.88 -3.50
N SER A 358 -3.73 -13.07 -3.97
CA SER A 358 -5.01 -13.66 -3.58
C SER A 358 -4.95 -14.12 -2.13
N HIS A 359 -5.96 -13.76 -1.34
CA HIS A 359 -6.23 -14.36 -0.04
C HIS A 359 -7.46 -15.27 -0.06
N THR A 360 -7.77 -15.82 -1.24
CA THR A 360 -9.08 -16.42 -1.60
C THR A 360 -10.21 -15.39 -1.59
N TRP A 361 -11.28 -15.57 -2.35
CA TRP A 361 -12.40 -14.61 -2.34
C TRP A 361 -13.13 -14.61 -1.00
N GLY A 362 -13.41 -15.79 -0.46
CA GLY A 362 -14.26 -15.99 0.73
C GLY A 362 -13.50 -16.15 2.03
N HIS A 363 -12.18 -15.90 2.04
CA HIS A 363 -11.32 -16.17 3.20
C HIS A 363 -11.45 -17.63 3.67
N ILE A 364 -11.30 -18.59 2.74
CA ILE A 364 -11.55 -20.02 3.00
C ILE A 364 -10.31 -20.73 3.53
N ASN A 365 -10.51 -21.71 4.41
CA ASN A 365 -9.44 -22.62 4.80
C ASN A 365 -9.21 -23.65 3.67
N VAL A 366 -8.15 -23.44 2.88
CA VAL A 366 -7.83 -24.29 1.72
C VAL A 366 -7.43 -25.72 2.09
N THR A 367 -6.98 -25.97 3.32
CA THR A 367 -6.72 -27.34 3.80
C THR A 367 -8.03 -28.12 3.91
N GLN A 368 -9.04 -27.50 4.50
CA GLN A 368 -10.35 -28.12 4.78
C GLN A 368 -11.30 -28.13 3.58
N ALA A 369 -11.24 -27.10 2.73
CA ALA A 369 -12.08 -27.00 1.55
C ALA A 369 -11.78 -28.14 0.55
N ASP A 370 -12.82 -28.69 -0.08
CA ASP A 370 -12.62 -29.58 -1.22
C ASP A 370 -12.23 -28.79 -2.48
N LEU A 371 -11.78 -29.51 -3.52
CA LEU A 371 -11.32 -28.89 -4.77
C LEU A 371 -12.42 -28.05 -5.43
N SER A 372 -13.68 -28.51 -5.41
CA SER A 372 -14.79 -27.78 -6.03
C SER A 372 -15.11 -26.45 -5.34
N HIS A 373 -14.95 -26.41 -4.01
CA HIS A 373 -15.09 -25.18 -3.25
C HIS A 373 -13.95 -24.21 -3.58
N ILE A 374 -12.69 -24.70 -3.63
CA ILE A 374 -11.54 -23.88 -4.04
C ILE A 374 -11.72 -23.34 -5.46
N GLN A 375 -12.25 -24.16 -6.38
CA GLN A 375 -12.55 -23.74 -7.75
C GLN A 375 -13.58 -22.60 -7.80
N THR A 376 -14.70 -22.79 -7.11
CA THR A 376 -15.76 -21.78 -7.04
C THR A 376 -15.26 -20.47 -6.43
N ASP A 377 -14.47 -20.56 -5.38
CA ASP A 377 -13.89 -19.40 -4.70
C ASP A 377 -12.88 -18.67 -5.60
N THR A 378 -11.99 -19.41 -6.25
CA THR A 378 -11.00 -18.85 -7.19
C THR A 378 -11.68 -18.14 -8.36
N GLU A 379 -12.75 -18.72 -8.92
CA GLU A 379 -13.54 -18.08 -9.97
C GLU A 379 -14.17 -16.76 -9.50
N LYS A 380 -14.65 -16.68 -8.26
CA LYS A 380 -15.14 -15.40 -7.71
C LYS A 380 -14.02 -14.38 -7.54
N TRP A 381 -12.86 -14.80 -7.07
CA TRP A 381 -11.70 -13.92 -6.94
C TRP A 381 -11.29 -13.34 -8.30
N GLU A 382 -11.22 -14.17 -9.34
CA GLU A 382 -10.92 -13.74 -10.71
C GLU A 382 -11.98 -12.83 -11.32
N ASN A 383 -13.25 -12.98 -10.93
CA ASN A 383 -14.34 -12.18 -11.49
C ASN A 383 -14.51 -10.83 -10.80
N TYR A 384 -14.14 -10.71 -9.51
CA TYR A 384 -14.50 -9.53 -8.69
C TYR A 384 -13.33 -8.84 -8.00
N VAL A 385 -12.22 -9.53 -7.75
CA VAL A 385 -11.00 -8.93 -7.17
C VAL A 385 -9.99 -8.60 -8.26
N LYS A 386 -9.63 -9.60 -9.08
CA LYS A 386 -8.66 -9.46 -10.17
C LYS A 386 -8.92 -8.26 -11.10
N PRO A 387 -10.16 -7.94 -11.52
CA PRO A 387 -10.40 -6.79 -12.40
C PRO A 387 -10.07 -5.43 -11.76
N VAL A 388 -10.03 -5.36 -10.42
CA VAL A 388 -9.70 -4.15 -9.67
C VAL A 388 -8.19 -4.03 -9.47
N VAL A 389 -7.54 -5.12 -9.04
CA VAL A 389 -6.13 -5.06 -8.62
C VAL A 389 -5.13 -5.48 -9.69
N GLY A 390 -5.59 -6.21 -10.72
CA GLY A 390 -4.77 -6.77 -11.79
C GLY A 390 -4.39 -8.23 -11.55
N ASP A 391 -3.57 -8.75 -12.46
CA ASP A 391 -3.02 -10.10 -12.35
C ASP A 391 -2.08 -10.24 -11.16
N THR A 392 -2.08 -11.43 -10.56
CA THR A 392 -1.09 -11.85 -9.56
C THR A 392 -0.85 -13.34 -9.70
N ASN A 393 0.38 -13.77 -9.43
CA ASN A 393 0.78 -15.16 -9.33
C ASN A 393 1.05 -15.57 -7.87
N VAL A 394 0.72 -14.72 -6.89
CA VAL A 394 0.90 -15.00 -5.47
C VAL A 394 -0.44 -15.36 -4.84
N ILE A 395 -0.47 -16.48 -4.11
CA ILE A 395 -1.55 -16.81 -3.19
C ILE A 395 -1.00 -16.91 -1.77
N ILE A 396 -1.64 -16.17 -0.88
CA ILE A 396 -1.39 -16.20 0.55
C ILE A 396 -2.59 -16.89 1.18
N PHE A 397 -2.38 -17.97 1.92
CA PHE A 397 -3.48 -18.76 2.45
C PHE A 397 -4.05 -18.20 3.75
N ALA A 398 -5.38 -18.13 3.84
CA ALA A 398 -6.12 -17.76 5.04
C ALA A 398 -5.87 -18.77 6.18
N PHE A 399 -5.95 -18.29 7.42
CA PHE A 399 -5.78 -19.08 8.66
C PHE A 399 -4.44 -19.81 8.79
N GLY A 400 -3.41 -19.41 8.04
CA GLY A 400 -2.15 -20.14 8.01
C GLY A 400 -2.24 -21.52 7.37
N ALA A 401 -3.34 -21.80 6.66
CA ALA A 401 -3.59 -23.06 6.00
C ALA A 401 -2.56 -23.36 4.91
N ASP A 402 -2.57 -24.60 4.45
CA ASP A 402 -1.74 -25.07 3.36
C ASP A 402 -2.51 -26.11 2.53
N ILE A 403 -2.20 -26.21 1.24
CA ILE A 403 -2.74 -27.23 0.34
C ILE A 403 -1.92 -28.53 0.37
N GLY A 404 -0.81 -28.56 1.12
CA GLY A 404 0.01 -29.73 1.39
C GLY A 404 0.55 -29.75 2.83
N ASP A 405 1.53 -30.62 3.07
CA ASP A 405 2.28 -30.70 4.31
C ASP A 405 3.67 -30.02 4.14
N TRP A 406 4.62 -30.33 5.02
CA TRP A 406 5.95 -29.72 4.98
C TRP A 406 6.78 -30.16 3.75
N GLN A 407 6.41 -31.26 3.11
CA GLN A 407 7.05 -31.75 1.88
C GLN A 407 6.66 -30.87 0.69
N GLY A 408 7.42 -30.98 -0.40
CA GLY A 408 7.08 -30.28 -1.64
C GLY A 408 5.69 -30.63 -2.17
N TYR A 409 5.08 -29.70 -2.90
CA TYR A 409 3.93 -30.02 -3.73
C TYR A 409 4.33 -30.91 -4.90
N PHE A 410 3.59 -31.99 -5.09
CA PHE A 410 3.80 -33.00 -6.12
C PHE A 410 2.62 -33.03 -7.10
N ALA A 411 2.83 -33.68 -8.25
CA ALA A 411 1.85 -33.73 -9.34
C ALA A 411 0.54 -34.48 -9.01
N ASP A 412 0.47 -35.21 -7.89
CA ASP A 412 -0.75 -35.85 -7.39
C ASP A 412 -1.57 -34.95 -6.45
N ASN A 413 -1.06 -33.76 -6.09
CA ASN A 413 -1.82 -32.75 -5.36
C ASN A 413 -2.75 -31.99 -6.32
N GLU A 414 -4.01 -32.42 -6.39
CA GLU A 414 -5.02 -31.81 -7.27
C GLU A 414 -5.28 -30.32 -6.97
N LYS A 415 -5.20 -29.90 -5.70
CA LYS A 415 -5.35 -28.49 -5.30
C LYS A 415 -4.21 -27.64 -5.84
N PHE A 416 -2.97 -28.13 -5.70
CA PHE A 416 -1.79 -27.47 -6.25
C PHE A 416 -1.87 -27.38 -7.77
N ASN A 417 -2.17 -28.48 -8.46
CA ASN A 417 -2.29 -28.50 -9.92
C ASN A 417 -3.34 -27.50 -10.43
N TYR A 418 -4.48 -27.43 -9.75
CA TYR A 418 -5.52 -26.46 -10.09
C TYR A 418 -5.03 -25.02 -9.91
N LEU A 419 -4.55 -24.65 -8.72
CA LEU A 419 -4.10 -23.29 -8.42
C LEU A 419 -2.93 -22.86 -9.32
N LYS A 420 -1.96 -23.75 -9.55
CA LYS A 420 -0.87 -23.53 -10.51
C LYS A 420 -1.41 -23.32 -11.93
N GLY A 421 -2.41 -24.10 -12.34
CA GLY A 421 -3.11 -23.91 -13.63
C GLY A 421 -3.89 -22.59 -13.74
N LYS A 422 -4.18 -21.93 -12.62
CA LYS A 422 -4.76 -20.58 -12.56
C LYS A 422 -3.72 -19.46 -12.59
N GLY A 423 -2.43 -19.81 -12.63
CA GLY A 423 -1.32 -18.87 -12.72
C GLY A 423 -0.66 -18.55 -11.38
N PHE A 424 -0.96 -19.29 -10.30
CA PHE A 424 -0.26 -19.12 -9.03
C PHE A 424 1.07 -19.88 -9.02
N ASP A 425 2.16 -19.16 -8.72
CA ASP A 425 3.54 -19.68 -8.70
C ASP A 425 4.17 -19.56 -7.31
N ILE A 426 3.68 -18.63 -6.49
CA ILE A 426 4.18 -18.33 -5.15
C ILE A 426 3.07 -18.59 -4.14
N PHE A 427 3.35 -19.44 -3.16
CA PHE A 427 2.37 -19.93 -2.19
C PHE A 427 2.85 -19.65 -0.77
N CYS A 428 2.10 -18.87 0.00
CA CYS A 428 2.51 -18.53 1.37
C CYS A 428 1.54 -19.06 2.42
N ASN A 429 2.06 -19.79 3.39
CA ASN A 429 1.35 -20.28 4.58
C ASN A 429 1.87 -19.57 5.84
N VAL A 430 1.40 -19.99 7.03
CA VAL A 430 1.97 -19.52 8.30
C VAL A 430 2.57 -20.73 9.02
N ASP A 431 3.88 -20.68 9.27
CA ASP A 431 4.61 -21.70 10.04
C ASP A 431 5.29 -21.08 11.27
N SER A 432 5.46 -19.75 11.27
CA SER A 432 6.05 -18.96 12.35
C SER A 432 7.53 -19.21 12.67
N SER A 433 8.23 -20.07 11.92
CA SER A 433 9.67 -20.18 12.07
C SER A 433 10.37 -18.91 11.61
N GLN A 434 11.60 -18.70 12.06
CA GLN A 434 12.37 -17.53 11.67
C GLN A 434 12.55 -17.47 10.14
N TYR A 435 12.84 -18.62 9.52
CA TYR A 435 13.02 -18.75 8.08
C TYR A 435 12.41 -20.06 7.59
N TRP A 436 11.53 -19.96 6.60
CA TRP A 436 11.01 -21.12 5.88
C TRP A 436 10.74 -20.74 4.42
N VAL A 437 11.58 -21.27 3.54
CA VAL A 437 11.49 -21.06 2.09
C VAL A 437 11.72 -22.40 1.40
N GLN A 438 10.85 -22.76 0.47
CA GLN A 438 10.96 -23.99 -0.31
C GLN A 438 10.82 -23.68 -1.80
N PHE A 439 11.83 -24.03 -2.57
CA PHE A 439 11.78 -23.98 -4.03
C PHE A 439 11.44 -25.36 -4.57
N GLY A 440 10.37 -25.44 -5.36
CA GLY A 440 10.12 -26.55 -6.27
C GLY A 440 10.59 -26.20 -7.69
N ASP A 441 10.42 -27.12 -8.64
CA ASP A 441 10.80 -26.90 -10.04
C ASP A 441 9.94 -25.82 -10.71
N SER A 442 8.71 -25.62 -10.24
CA SER A 442 7.71 -24.74 -10.83
C SER A 442 6.99 -23.84 -9.82
N TYR A 443 7.46 -23.75 -8.58
CA TYR A 443 6.85 -22.88 -7.57
C TYR A 443 7.85 -22.49 -6.49
N MET A 444 7.53 -21.42 -5.76
CA MET A 444 8.13 -21.09 -4.48
C MET A 444 7.07 -21.17 -3.38
N ARG A 445 7.45 -21.65 -2.20
CA ARG A 445 6.68 -21.49 -0.97
C ARG A 445 7.47 -20.67 0.04
N GLN A 446 6.78 -19.82 0.78
CA GLN A 446 7.37 -19.07 1.89
C GLN A 446 6.42 -19.00 3.08
N GLY A 447 6.97 -19.30 4.24
CA GLY A 447 6.26 -19.37 5.49
C GLY A 447 6.35 -18.03 6.20
N ARG A 448 5.25 -17.61 6.81
CA ARG A 448 5.09 -16.28 7.38
C ARG A 448 5.02 -16.29 8.90
N ARG A 449 5.37 -15.16 9.49
CA ARG A 449 5.36 -14.90 10.94
C ARG A 449 4.36 -13.79 11.25
N ASN A 450 3.31 -14.10 11.99
CA ASN A 450 2.36 -13.10 12.48
C ASN A 450 3.02 -12.23 13.55
N LEU A 451 2.91 -10.91 13.41
CA LEU A 451 3.43 -9.94 14.37
C LEU A 451 2.29 -9.27 15.12
N ASP A 452 1.58 -10.05 15.95
CA ASP A 452 0.33 -9.67 16.63
C ASP A 452 0.39 -9.78 18.16
N GLY A 453 -0.73 -9.47 18.81
CA GLY A 453 -0.85 -9.53 20.27
C GLY A 453 -0.53 -10.92 20.83
N TYR A 454 -1.02 -11.99 20.19
CA TYR A 454 -0.74 -13.36 20.63
C TYR A 454 0.77 -13.66 20.58
N ARG A 455 1.42 -13.38 19.44
CA ARG A 455 2.85 -13.64 19.24
C ARG A 455 3.69 -12.90 20.26
N MET A 456 3.43 -11.61 20.42
CA MET A 456 4.19 -10.76 21.34
C MET A 456 4.00 -11.16 22.80
N TYR A 457 2.80 -11.65 23.18
CA TYR A 457 2.49 -11.99 24.56
C TYR A 457 2.94 -13.41 24.95
N TYR A 458 2.65 -14.41 24.12
CA TYR A 458 2.88 -15.82 24.45
C TYR A 458 4.20 -16.38 23.91
N ASN A 459 4.69 -15.85 22.79
CA ASN A 459 5.87 -16.37 22.11
C ASN A 459 6.87 -15.28 21.68
N PRO A 460 7.27 -14.37 22.58
CA PRO A 460 8.18 -13.28 22.26
C PRO A 460 9.55 -13.76 21.76
N GLU A 461 9.98 -14.95 22.17
CA GLU A 461 11.22 -15.58 21.70
C GLU A 461 11.22 -15.80 20.18
N MET A 462 10.04 -16.07 19.60
CA MET A 462 9.86 -16.32 18.18
C MET A 462 9.92 -15.05 17.33
N VAL A 463 10.09 -13.85 17.91
CA VAL A 463 10.23 -12.56 17.19
C VAL A 463 11.37 -11.69 17.72
N SER A 464 12.17 -12.23 18.65
CA SER A 464 13.26 -11.51 19.34
C SER A 464 14.39 -11.01 18.41
N ASP A 465 14.59 -11.66 17.26
CA ASP A 465 15.48 -11.20 16.19
C ASP A 465 14.98 -9.89 15.56
N LEU A 466 13.66 -9.71 15.44
CA LEU A 466 13.02 -8.54 14.82
C LEU A 466 12.91 -7.37 15.79
N PHE A 467 12.41 -7.60 17.02
CA PHE A 467 12.19 -6.56 18.03
C PHE A 467 12.10 -7.13 19.45
N ASP A 468 12.20 -6.26 20.46
CA ASP A 468 11.91 -6.63 21.85
C ASP A 468 10.41 -6.47 22.12
N ALA A 469 9.69 -7.59 22.20
CA ALA A 469 8.24 -7.61 22.44
C ALA A 469 7.84 -6.78 23.67
N SER A 470 8.62 -6.82 24.75
CA SER A 470 8.30 -6.10 25.99
C SER A 470 8.41 -4.57 25.85
N GLY A 471 9.30 -4.12 24.95
CA GLY A 471 9.50 -2.70 24.65
C GLY A 471 8.48 -2.14 23.66
N VAL A 472 7.92 -2.97 22.79
CA VAL A 472 6.95 -2.53 21.77
C VAL A 472 5.50 -2.70 22.20
N PHE A 473 5.18 -3.71 23.03
CA PHE A 473 3.81 -4.08 23.40
C PHE A 473 3.01 -2.89 23.94
N ASP A 474 1.85 -2.62 23.33
CA ASP A 474 1.02 -1.49 23.72
C ASP A 474 0.35 -1.77 25.08
N SER A 475 0.64 -0.91 26.05
CA SER A 475 0.03 -0.94 27.38
C SER A 475 -1.49 -0.75 27.41
N ALA A 476 -2.08 -0.28 26.32
CA ALA A 476 -3.53 -0.18 26.15
C ALA A 476 -4.21 -1.54 25.95
N ARG A 477 -3.46 -2.59 25.57
CA ARG A 477 -4.01 -3.93 25.38
C ARG A 477 -4.53 -4.54 26.69
N PRO A 478 -5.70 -5.19 26.66
CA PRO A 478 -6.14 -6.06 27.74
C PRO A 478 -5.12 -7.18 27.95
N THR A 479 -4.80 -7.49 29.22
CA THR A 479 -3.95 -8.62 29.57
C THR A 479 -4.67 -9.54 30.58
N PRO A 480 -4.51 -10.87 30.46
CA PRO A 480 -3.76 -11.58 29.42
C PRO A 480 -4.40 -11.46 28.03
N VAL A 481 -3.58 -11.51 26.98
CA VAL A 481 -4.08 -11.65 25.60
C VAL A 481 -4.81 -13.01 25.47
N PRO A 482 -5.92 -13.14 24.74
CA PRO A 482 -6.60 -14.42 24.58
C PRO A 482 -5.74 -15.51 23.89
N GLU A 483 -5.87 -16.76 24.33
CA GLU A 483 -5.22 -17.94 23.71
C GLU A 483 -5.90 -18.32 22.38
N MET A 484 -5.13 -18.85 21.41
CA MET A 484 -5.60 -19.26 20.07
C MET A 484 -6.34 -20.61 20.06
#